data_AF-A0ABD4T2E7-F1
#
_entry.id   AF-A0ABD4T2E7-F1
#
_cell.length_a   1.000
_cell.length_b   1.000
_cell.length_c   1.000
_cell.angle_alpha   90.00
_cell.angle_beta   90.00
_cell.angle_gamma   90.00
#
_symmetry.space_group_name_H-M   'P 1'
#
loop_
_entity.id
_entity.type
_entity.pdbx_description
1 polymer ?
#
loop_
_entity_poly.entity_id
_entity_poly.type
_entity_poly.pdbx_seq_one_letter_code
_entity_poly.pdbx_strand_id
1 'polypeptide(L)'
;MASEKTDPYIGQTLVNRYRLTQLIGQGAMGRVYSAEDQLLGGVIVAVKFLAQTLLNAKMKERFASEAQTGAQLGQRSIHIVRVLDYGVHSNSVPFYVMEYMEGQNLSDIIQPVPLTIDRFLVLMRHICEGLKCAHAGIVRNGQRASIVHRDIKPSNVFVIQDPSLGELGKVLDFGIAKFLTDQVESSQSRSFMGTLAYCSPEQIEGKDLDGRSDIYSLGVTMFEVLTNQMPIEPETHSIGSWYQAHRRLPPKRLAAANPHVEIPRALEDLVMSCLEKSRDNRPQSMQVIIDRLEEIRQAERPSPLPSADPASAAPKAPPSSEADEVAQASHETLQESEESLSPIREDSKASTPPDQFKLNLSTSGDKKNTRPRLPDVQRRFLAIEDAGWTVSWPADKPQAQIVFPGVITTEHQQAAALWVMLESEEIERRLLSARYNHFLFMPEPHPMVLWITTIYDSTLGARWLPCYLNLKTTQGQRTAMLLAKTGYYPLIYFALEHPEEPANVRTNAISPEQCQNFPRWVRHAQQIPDRGAAQLSKDYLKRAYEQEKPKILMKLNAATPLKFFD
;
A
#
# COMPACT_ATOMS: atom_id res chain seq x y z
N MET A 1 -13.31 -18.89 -28.78
CA MET A 1 -12.99 -19.22 -27.37
C MET A 1 -11.81 -18.35 -26.98
N ALA A 2 -11.89 -17.64 -25.86
CA ALA A 2 -10.79 -16.77 -25.40
C ALA A 2 -9.80 -17.57 -24.56
N SER A 3 -8.50 -17.29 -24.71
CA SER A 3 -7.45 -17.86 -23.87
C SER A 3 -7.25 -16.99 -22.62
N GLU A 4 -7.26 -17.60 -21.44
CA GLU A 4 -7.03 -16.91 -20.18
C GLU A 4 -5.55 -16.49 -20.06
N LYS A 5 -5.30 -15.22 -19.70
CA LYS A 5 -3.94 -14.76 -19.38
C LYS A 5 -3.58 -15.21 -17.96
N THR A 6 -2.85 -16.31 -17.86
CA THR A 6 -2.32 -16.81 -16.58
C THR A 6 -1.27 -15.86 -15.98
N ASP A 7 -1.28 -15.74 -14.64
CA ASP A 7 -0.15 -15.19 -13.90
C ASP A 7 1.10 -16.06 -14.17
N PRO A 8 2.31 -15.48 -14.31
CA PRO A 8 3.50 -16.23 -14.70
C PRO A 8 3.88 -17.39 -13.77
N TYR A 9 3.39 -17.42 -12.52
CA TYR A 9 3.63 -18.46 -11.54
C TYR A 9 2.46 -19.44 -11.36
N ILE A 10 1.21 -19.06 -11.67
CA ILE A 10 0.05 -19.96 -11.51
C ILE A 10 0.18 -21.17 -12.44
N GLY A 11 -0.13 -22.36 -11.90
CA GLY A 11 0.05 -23.65 -12.56
C GLY A 11 1.47 -24.22 -12.48
N GLN A 12 2.49 -23.42 -12.13
CA GLN A 12 3.84 -23.94 -11.91
C GLN A 12 3.91 -24.79 -10.64
N THR A 13 4.77 -25.81 -10.67
CA THR A 13 5.08 -26.64 -9.49
C THR A 13 6.48 -26.32 -8.98
N LEU A 14 6.59 -25.79 -7.78
CA LEU A 14 7.87 -25.47 -7.14
C LEU A 14 8.49 -26.73 -6.52
N VAL A 15 9.79 -26.92 -6.72
CA VAL A 15 10.60 -28.02 -6.17
C VAL A 15 9.95 -29.41 -6.29
N ASN A 16 9.19 -29.62 -7.37
CA ASN A 16 8.40 -30.83 -7.66
C ASN A 16 7.42 -31.22 -6.53
N ARG A 17 6.90 -30.24 -5.78
CA ARG A 17 6.01 -30.44 -4.63
C ARG A 17 4.84 -29.46 -4.55
N TYR A 18 5.08 -28.16 -4.70
CA TYR A 18 4.08 -27.13 -4.42
C TYR A 18 3.49 -26.56 -5.72
N ARG A 19 2.29 -27.01 -6.13
CA ARG A 19 1.61 -26.51 -7.32
C ARG A 19 0.86 -25.23 -7.01
N LEU A 20 1.31 -24.10 -7.56
CA LEU A 20 0.73 -22.78 -7.32
C LEU A 20 -0.65 -22.66 -7.99
N THR A 21 -1.67 -22.25 -7.23
CA THR A 21 -3.08 -22.26 -7.67
C THR A 21 -3.65 -20.86 -7.87
N GLN A 22 -3.42 -19.91 -6.95
CA GLN A 22 -3.99 -18.56 -7.03
C GLN A 22 -3.06 -17.51 -6.40
N LEU A 23 -3.01 -16.30 -6.95
CA LEU A 23 -2.40 -15.14 -6.27
C LEU A 23 -3.35 -14.67 -5.14
N ILE A 24 -2.91 -14.76 -3.88
CA ILE A 24 -3.70 -14.39 -2.70
C ILE A 24 -3.21 -13.11 -2.01
N GLY A 25 -2.05 -12.57 -2.39
CA GLY A 25 -1.57 -11.28 -1.89
C GLY A 25 -0.40 -10.70 -2.70
N GLN A 26 -0.28 -9.38 -2.75
CA GLN A 26 0.86 -8.68 -3.36
C GLN A 26 1.20 -7.42 -2.57
N GLY A 27 2.48 -7.26 -2.21
CA GLY A 27 2.97 -6.13 -1.43
C GLY A 27 4.37 -5.68 -1.84
N ALA A 28 4.94 -4.70 -1.13
CA ALA A 28 6.24 -4.14 -1.47
C ALA A 28 7.41 -5.15 -1.37
N MET A 29 7.29 -6.15 -0.49
CA MET A 29 8.31 -7.19 -0.29
C MET A 29 8.15 -8.41 -1.20
N GLY A 30 6.99 -8.64 -1.83
CA GLY A 30 6.73 -9.90 -2.51
C GLY A 30 5.31 -10.14 -3.02
N ARG A 31 5.09 -11.36 -3.50
CA ARG A 31 3.78 -11.94 -3.82
C ARG A 31 3.54 -13.17 -2.95
N VAL A 32 2.29 -13.41 -2.59
CA VAL A 32 1.84 -14.60 -1.86
C VAL A 32 0.83 -15.34 -2.74
N TYR A 33 1.05 -16.63 -2.96
CA TYR A 33 0.15 -17.51 -3.69
C TYR A 33 -0.41 -18.58 -2.75
N SER A 34 -1.63 -19.05 -2.98
CA SER A 34 -2.03 -20.38 -2.51
C SER A 34 -1.40 -21.44 -3.41
N ALA A 35 -1.14 -22.62 -2.84
CA ALA A 35 -0.57 -23.75 -3.53
C ALA A 35 -1.04 -25.06 -2.91
N GLU A 36 -1.06 -26.13 -3.70
CA GLU A 36 -1.27 -27.49 -3.22
C GLU A 36 0.08 -28.17 -2.96
N ASP A 37 0.29 -28.71 -1.76
CA ASP A 37 1.39 -29.65 -1.47
C ASP A 37 1.04 -31.04 -2.01
N GLN A 38 1.53 -31.33 -3.21
CA GLN A 38 1.23 -32.57 -3.92
C GLN A 38 1.78 -33.82 -3.22
N LEU A 39 2.82 -33.69 -2.39
CA LEU A 39 3.37 -34.81 -1.61
C LEU A 39 2.58 -35.08 -0.32
N LEU A 40 1.77 -34.12 0.14
CA LEU A 40 0.84 -34.28 1.26
C LEU A 40 -0.62 -34.39 0.79
N GLY A 41 -0.85 -34.89 -0.42
CA GLY A 41 -2.19 -35.18 -0.93
C GLY A 41 -3.01 -33.95 -1.34
N GLY A 42 -2.37 -32.82 -1.62
CA GLY A 42 -3.02 -31.59 -2.07
C GLY A 42 -3.39 -30.61 -0.96
N VAL A 43 -2.86 -30.77 0.25
CA VAL A 43 -3.06 -29.81 1.35
C VAL A 43 -2.67 -28.40 0.91
N ILE A 44 -3.57 -27.43 1.15
CA ILE A 44 -3.36 -26.04 0.75
C ILE A 44 -2.35 -25.36 1.69
N VAL A 45 -1.36 -24.70 1.09
CA VAL A 45 -0.32 -23.91 1.76
C VAL A 45 -0.22 -22.53 1.12
N ALA A 46 0.33 -21.56 1.85
CA ALA A 46 0.64 -20.23 1.30
C ALA A 46 2.13 -20.14 0.95
N VAL A 47 2.47 -19.55 -0.21
CA VAL A 47 3.83 -19.46 -0.73
C VAL A 47 4.18 -18.01 -1.02
N LYS A 48 5.13 -17.45 -0.26
CA LYS A 48 5.61 -16.07 -0.40
C LYS A 48 6.90 -16.05 -1.22
N PHE A 49 6.93 -15.26 -2.29
CA PHE A 49 8.12 -14.97 -3.11
C PHE A 49 8.69 -13.59 -2.78
N LEU A 50 10.02 -13.49 -2.67
CA LEU A 50 10.70 -12.18 -2.60
C LEU A 50 10.53 -11.42 -3.93
N ALA A 51 10.14 -10.14 -3.87
CA ALA A 51 9.94 -9.32 -5.05
C ALA A 51 11.20 -9.22 -5.93
N GLN A 52 11.04 -9.33 -7.25
CA GLN A 52 12.15 -9.37 -8.21
C GLN A 52 13.01 -8.09 -8.18
N THR A 53 12.39 -6.95 -7.86
CA THR A 53 13.04 -5.63 -7.63
C THR A 53 13.94 -5.59 -6.39
N LEU A 54 13.85 -6.59 -5.50
CA LEU A 54 14.62 -6.67 -4.25
C LEU A 54 15.72 -7.75 -4.30
N LEU A 55 15.99 -8.37 -5.45
CA LEU A 55 16.97 -9.46 -5.58
C LEU A 55 18.43 -8.99 -5.53
N ASN A 56 18.93 -8.68 -4.33
CA ASN A 56 20.35 -8.59 -4.01
C ASN A 56 20.72 -9.56 -2.87
N ALA A 57 22.00 -9.88 -2.70
CA ALA A 57 22.46 -10.88 -1.72
C ALA A 57 21.96 -10.59 -0.29
N LYS A 58 22.15 -9.35 0.19
CA LYS A 58 21.70 -8.87 1.51
C LYS A 58 20.19 -9.09 1.75
N MET A 59 19.37 -8.98 0.70
CA MET A 59 17.93 -9.22 0.76
C MET A 59 17.58 -10.71 0.74
N LYS A 60 18.28 -11.53 -0.05
CA LYS A 60 18.08 -12.99 -0.05
C LYS A 60 18.45 -13.60 1.32
N GLU A 61 19.55 -13.14 1.92
CA GLU A 61 19.98 -13.51 3.28
C GLU A 61 18.93 -13.11 4.34
N ARG A 62 18.39 -11.88 4.26
CA ARG A 62 17.32 -11.42 5.16
C ARG A 62 16.07 -12.28 5.03
N PHE A 63 15.62 -12.54 3.81
CA PHE A 63 14.41 -13.32 3.52
C PHE A 63 14.56 -14.80 3.94
N ALA A 64 15.75 -15.40 3.77
CA ALA A 64 16.08 -16.71 4.32
C ALA A 64 16.06 -16.71 5.86
N SER A 65 16.61 -15.67 6.49
CA SER A 65 16.63 -15.56 7.95
C SER A 65 15.26 -15.21 8.55
N GLU A 66 14.37 -14.54 7.81
CA GLU A 66 12.96 -14.31 8.12
C GLU A 66 12.23 -15.67 8.15
N ALA A 67 12.35 -16.47 7.08
CA ALA A 67 11.77 -17.81 7.01
C ALA A 67 12.24 -18.74 8.15
N GLN A 68 13.55 -18.77 8.43
CA GLN A 68 14.12 -19.53 9.57
C GLN A 68 13.59 -19.07 10.93
N THR A 69 13.27 -17.77 11.07
CA THR A 69 12.75 -17.19 12.31
C THR A 69 11.27 -17.54 12.48
N GLY A 70 10.46 -17.38 11.44
CA GLY A 70 9.05 -17.79 11.42
C GLY A 70 8.87 -19.31 11.64
N ALA A 71 9.77 -20.13 11.11
CA ALA A 71 9.73 -21.58 11.32
C ALA A 71 9.96 -21.96 12.79
N GLN A 72 10.96 -21.38 13.46
CA GLN A 72 11.23 -21.64 14.88
C GLN A 72 10.19 -21.02 15.83
N LEU A 73 9.58 -19.90 15.45
CA LEU A 73 8.61 -19.19 16.28
C LEU A 73 7.17 -19.72 16.13
N GLY A 74 6.71 -20.00 14.91
CA GLY A 74 5.39 -20.60 14.66
C GLY A 74 5.29 -22.08 15.05
N GLN A 75 6.40 -22.76 15.34
CA GLN A 75 6.41 -24.05 16.05
C GLN A 75 6.18 -23.89 17.57
N ARG A 76 6.32 -22.69 18.13
CA ARG A 76 6.31 -22.43 19.58
C ARG A 76 5.15 -21.57 20.07
N SER A 77 4.50 -20.81 19.19
CA SER A 77 3.31 -20.03 19.53
C SER A 77 2.29 -20.12 18.39
N ILE A 78 1.05 -20.46 18.73
CA ILE A 78 -0.08 -20.47 17.79
C ILE A 78 -0.39 -19.07 17.24
N HIS A 79 0.04 -18.02 17.94
CA HIS A 79 -0.14 -16.61 17.59
C HIS A 79 0.94 -16.06 16.65
N ILE A 80 1.69 -16.94 15.97
CA ILE A 80 2.71 -16.59 14.98
C ILE A 80 2.46 -17.44 13.74
N VAL A 81 2.62 -16.86 12.54
CA VAL A 81 2.50 -17.63 11.30
C VAL A 81 3.61 -18.68 11.20
N ARG A 82 3.21 -19.93 11.00
CA ARG A 82 4.12 -21.08 10.88
C ARG A 82 4.65 -21.20 9.46
N VAL A 83 5.93 -20.82 9.29
CA VAL A 83 6.71 -21.20 8.10
C VAL A 83 7.00 -22.71 8.16
N LEU A 84 6.80 -23.37 7.02
CA LEU A 84 6.88 -24.82 6.82
C LEU A 84 8.15 -25.23 6.05
N ASP A 85 8.53 -24.46 5.03
CA ASP A 85 9.64 -24.79 4.12
C ASP A 85 10.26 -23.51 3.51
N TYR A 86 11.48 -23.60 2.99
CA TYR A 86 12.19 -22.51 2.31
C TYR A 86 12.91 -23.04 1.06
N GLY A 87 12.72 -22.36 -0.07
CA GLY A 87 13.29 -22.77 -1.35
C GLY A 87 13.78 -21.62 -2.22
N VAL A 88 14.38 -21.99 -3.35
CA VAL A 88 14.79 -21.05 -4.40
C VAL A 88 14.24 -21.56 -5.73
N HIS A 89 13.45 -20.71 -6.38
CA HIS A 89 12.85 -20.97 -7.68
C HIS A 89 13.85 -20.66 -8.82
N SER A 90 13.44 -20.94 -10.07
CA SER A 90 14.16 -20.52 -11.28
C SER A 90 14.54 -19.02 -11.23
N ASN A 91 15.59 -18.65 -11.96
CA ASN A 91 16.17 -17.29 -11.91
C ASN A 91 16.62 -16.83 -10.51
N SER A 92 16.88 -17.78 -9.59
CA SER A 92 17.37 -17.53 -8.23
C SER A 92 16.46 -16.66 -7.37
N VAL A 93 15.13 -16.74 -7.55
CA VAL A 93 14.13 -16.04 -6.74
C VAL A 93 13.83 -16.89 -5.49
N PRO A 94 14.12 -16.42 -4.26
CA PRO A 94 13.80 -17.20 -3.07
C PRO A 94 12.31 -17.12 -2.73
N PHE A 95 11.78 -18.20 -2.18
CA PHE A 95 10.42 -18.30 -1.66
C PHE A 95 10.41 -19.02 -0.31
N TYR A 96 9.36 -18.82 0.48
CA TYR A 96 9.05 -19.70 1.61
C TYR A 96 7.59 -20.11 1.61
N VAL A 97 7.34 -21.28 2.20
CA VAL A 97 6.03 -21.91 2.32
C VAL A 97 5.59 -21.79 3.77
N MET A 98 4.34 -21.44 4.02
CA MET A 98 3.73 -21.27 5.34
C MET A 98 2.32 -21.86 5.37
N GLU A 99 1.75 -22.00 6.57
CA GLU A 99 0.35 -22.40 6.74
C GLU A 99 -0.59 -21.52 5.90
N TYR A 100 -1.53 -22.14 5.18
CA TYR A 100 -2.64 -21.41 4.58
C TYR A 100 -3.65 -21.04 5.68
N MET A 101 -4.28 -19.88 5.55
CA MET A 101 -5.14 -19.31 6.57
C MET A 101 -6.33 -18.61 5.92
N GLU A 102 -7.54 -19.00 6.32
CA GLU A 102 -8.78 -18.32 5.95
C GLU A 102 -9.08 -17.25 7.01
N GLY A 103 -9.10 -15.99 6.59
CA GLY A 103 -9.11 -14.84 7.49
C GLY A 103 -8.83 -13.53 6.78
N GLN A 104 -8.55 -12.48 7.55
CA GLN A 104 -8.28 -11.12 7.06
C GLN A 104 -7.14 -10.47 7.86
N ASN A 105 -6.49 -9.43 7.30
CA ASN A 105 -5.57 -8.62 8.08
C ASN A 105 -6.36 -7.73 9.05
N LEU A 106 -5.78 -7.45 10.22
CA LEU A 106 -6.40 -6.55 11.20
C LEU A 106 -6.61 -5.13 10.63
N SER A 107 -5.79 -4.70 9.67
CA SER A 107 -5.99 -3.45 8.91
C SER A 107 -7.32 -3.40 8.16
N ASP A 108 -7.76 -4.54 7.66
CA ASP A 108 -8.92 -4.63 6.76
C ASP A 108 -10.20 -4.76 7.61
N ILE A 109 -10.07 -5.37 8.79
CA ILE A 109 -11.10 -5.51 9.82
C ILE A 109 -11.47 -4.16 10.47
N ILE A 110 -10.51 -3.24 10.67
CA ILE A 110 -10.77 -1.96 11.37
C ILE A 110 -11.20 -0.81 10.45
N GLN A 111 -11.03 -0.93 9.12
CA GLN A 111 -11.44 0.13 8.19
C GLN A 111 -12.94 0.48 8.25
N PRO A 112 -13.89 -0.48 8.36
CA PRO A 112 -15.31 -0.16 8.44
C PRO A 112 -15.72 0.50 9.77
N VAL A 113 -15.15 0.03 10.88
CA VAL A 113 -15.38 0.51 12.26
C VAL A 113 -14.24 0.04 13.18
N PRO A 114 -13.91 0.80 14.25
CA PRO A 114 -13.05 0.31 15.33
C PRO A 114 -13.56 -0.99 15.97
N LEU A 115 -12.68 -1.72 16.67
CA LEU A 115 -13.10 -2.90 17.41
C LEU A 115 -13.93 -2.56 18.67
N THR A 116 -14.81 -3.48 19.05
CA THR A 116 -15.36 -3.53 20.41
C THR A 116 -14.26 -3.87 21.42
N ILE A 117 -14.42 -3.41 22.67
CA ILE A 117 -13.38 -3.55 23.69
C ILE A 117 -13.08 -5.04 23.99
N ASP A 118 -14.10 -5.89 24.14
CA ASP A 118 -13.92 -7.35 24.26
C ASP A 118 -13.02 -7.95 23.17
N ARG A 119 -13.30 -7.61 21.90
CA ARG A 119 -12.57 -8.15 20.74
C ARG A 119 -11.16 -7.57 20.66
N PHE A 120 -10.99 -6.30 21.00
CA PHE A 120 -9.69 -5.66 21.17
C PHE A 120 -8.86 -6.39 22.25
N LEU A 121 -9.42 -6.64 23.45
CA LEU A 121 -8.70 -7.26 24.56
C LEU A 121 -8.23 -8.68 24.20
N VAL A 122 -9.07 -9.46 23.52
CA VAL A 122 -8.73 -10.79 23.00
C VAL A 122 -7.60 -10.72 21.95
N LEU A 123 -7.75 -9.90 20.91
CA LEU A 123 -6.76 -9.83 19.82
C LEU A 123 -5.43 -9.20 20.26
N MET A 124 -5.44 -8.18 21.12
CA MET A 124 -4.21 -7.59 21.66
C MET A 124 -3.46 -8.60 22.55
N ARG A 125 -4.17 -9.38 23.37
CA ARG A 125 -3.54 -10.48 24.13
C ARG A 125 -2.87 -11.48 23.20
N HIS A 126 -3.51 -11.87 22.10
CA HIS A 126 -2.93 -12.78 21.10
C HIS A 126 -1.65 -12.22 20.46
N ILE A 127 -1.64 -10.94 20.06
CA ILE A 127 -0.43 -10.27 19.53
C ILE A 127 0.68 -10.22 20.60
N CYS A 128 0.35 -9.92 21.86
CA CYS A 128 1.32 -9.90 22.95
C CYS A 128 1.93 -11.28 23.25
N GLU A 129 1.15 -12.36 23.18
CA GLU A 129 1.65 -13.74 23.34
C GLU A 129 2.60 -14.15 22.20
N GLY A 130 2.30 -13.75 20.95
CA GLY A 130 3.22 -13.89 19.82
C GLY A 130 4.54 -13.15 20.07
N LEU A 131 4.46 -11.86 20.41
CA LEU A 131 5.65 -11.05 20.67
C LEU A 131 6.45 -11.52 21.90
N LYS A 132 5.79 -11.98 22.97
CA LYS A 132 6.44 -12.59 24.14
C LYS A 132 7.25 -13.83 23.77
N CYS A 133 6.73 -14.69 22.89
CA CYS A 133 7.44 -15.87 22.39
C CYS A 133 8.71 -15.49 21.59
N ALA A 134 8.63 -14.44 20.79
CA ALA A 134 9.75 -13.90 20.01
C ALA A 134 10.81 -13.20 20.89
N HIS A 135 10.38 -12.40 21.87
CA HIS A 135 11.25 -11.70 22.82
C HIS A 135 12.01 -12.69 23.72
N ALA A 136 11.39 -13.81 24.10
CA ALA A 136 12.06 -14.93 24.77
C ALA A 136 13.13 -15.63 23.91
N GLY A 137 13.20 -15.31 22.62
CA GLY A 137 14.31 -15.64 21.73
C GLY A 137 14.33 -17.06 21.18
N ILE A 138 15.08 -17.25 20.09
CA ILE A 138 15.30 -18.53 19.39
C ILE A 138 16.76 -18.96 19.52
N VAL A 139 17.07 -20.22 19.22
CA VAL A 139 18.46 -20.70 19.22
C VAL A 139 19.08 -20.43 17.85
N ARG A 140 20.17 -19.68 17.82
CA ARG A 140 20.96 -19.37 16.63
C ARG A 140 22.44 -19.57 16.95
N ASN A 141 23.13 -20.40 16.17
CA ASN A 141 24.55 -20.73 16.36
C ASN A 141 24.88 -21.19 17.80
N GLY A 142 23.98 -21.95 18.43
CA GLY A 142 24.12 -22.43 19.81
C GLY A 142 23.78 -21.43 20.92
N GLN A 143 23.49 -20.17 20.59
CA GLN A 143 23.11 -19.13 21.57
C GLN A 143 21.63 -18.76 21.46
N ARG A 144 20.99 -18.39 22.58
CA ARG A 144 19.62 -17.85 22.60
C ARG A 144 19.65 -16.36 22.26
N ALA A 145 19.06 -15.98 21.13
CA ALA A 145 18.97 -14.59 20.66
C ALA A 145 17.51 -14.12 20.68
N SER A 146 17.24 -12.98 21.33
CA SER A 146 15.93 -12.33 21.34
C SER A 146 15.57 -11.81 19.95
N ILE A 147 14.31 -11.98 19.53
CA ILE A 147 13.81 -11.53 18.23
C ILE A 147 12.87 -10.34 18.44
N VAL A 148 13.32 -9.15 18.04
CA VAL A 148 12.52 -7.91 17.96
C VAL A 148 11.94 -7.80 16.55
N HIS A 149 10.62 -7.58 16.44
CA HIS A 149 9.86 -7.64 15.18
C HIS A 149 9.97 -6.35 14.34
N ARG A 150 10.04 -5.18 14.98
CA ARG A 150 10.33 -3.86 14.38
C ARG A 150 9.28 -3.32 13.39
N ASP A 151 8.19 -4.04 13.16
CA ASP A 151 7.16 -3.69 12.18
C ASP A 151 5.77 -4.15 12.63
N ILE A 152 5.39 -3.81 13.87
CA ILE A 152 4.06 -4.13 14.41
C ILE A 152 3.07 -3.04 13.99
N LYS A 153 2.07 -3.46 13.22
CA LYS A 153 0.98 -2.66 12.64
C LYS A 153 -0.19 -3.59 12.26
N PRO A 154 -1.43 -3.10 12.10
CA PRO A 154 -2.58 -3.94 11.75
C PRO A 154 -2.43 -4.77 10.47
N SER A 155 -1.66 -4.31 9.48
CA SER A 155 -1.41 -5.05 8.23
C SER A 155 -0.40 -6.19 8.35
N ASN A 156 0.27 -6.35 9.50
CA ASN A 156 1.14 -7.49 9.81
C ASN A 156 0.51 -8.42 10.87
N VAL A 157 -0.79 -8.29 11.15
CA VAL A 157 -1.55 -9.21 12.02
C VAL A 157 -2.68 -9.81 11.19
N PHE A 158 -2.69 -11.13 11.06
CA PHE A 158 -3.77 -11.88 10.44
C PHE A 158 -4.72 -12.40 11.51
N VAL A 159 -6.02 -12.38 11.23
CA VAL A 159 -7.07 -12.84 12.13
C VAL A 159 -7.86 -13.94 11.45
N ILE A 160 -7.92 -15.11 12.08
CA ILE A 160 -8.61 -16.31 11.59
C ILE A 160 -9.70 -16.74 12.57
N GLN A 161 -10.67 -17.51 12.09
CA GLN A 161 -11.65 -18.19 12.94
C GLN A 161 -11.19 -19.64 13.18
N ASP A 162 -10.69 -19.94 14.38
CA ASP A 162 -10.40 -21.30 14.80
C ASP A 162 -11.70 -21.99 15.31
N PRO A 163 -12.02 -23.23 14.87
CA PRO A 163 -13.24 -23.93 15.30
C PRO A 163 -13.31 -24.28 16.80
N SER A 164 -12.17 -24.33 17.50
CA SER A 164 -12.07 -24.73 18.91
C SER A 164 -11.71 -23.57 19.84
N LEU A 165 -10.88 -22.62 19.37
CA LEU A 165 -10.37 -21.49 20.15
C LEU A 165 -11.11 -20.18 19.88
N GLY A 166 -11.95 -20.12 18.85
CA GLY A 166 -12.63 -18.89 18.43
C GLY A 166 -11.73 -18.00 17.57
N GLU A 167 -11.91 -16.68 17.66
CA GLU A 167 -11.12 -15.74 16.87
C GLU A 167 -9.65 -15.70 17.35
N LEU A 168 -8.72 -16.02 16.45
CA LEU A 168 -7.29 -16.14 16.73
C LEU A 168 -6.49 -15.09 15.97
N GLY A 169 -5.75 -14.26 16.71
CA GLY A 169 -4.75 -13.35 16.13
C GLY A 169 -3.41 -14.06 15.93
N LYS A 170 -2.83 -13.92 14.74
CA LYS A 170 -1.51 -14.42 14.34
C LYS A 170 -0.64 -13.28 13.80
N VAL A 171 0.55 -13.14 14.35
CA VAL A 171 1.56 -12.17 13.89
C VAL A 171 2.27 -12.73 12.64
N LEU A 172 2.26 -11.96 11.55
CA LEU A 172 2.93 -12.26 10.29
C LEU A 172 4.38 -11.77 10.29
N ASP A 173 5.15 -12.15 9.26
CA ASP A 173 6.34 -11.39 8.81
C ASP A 173 7.27 -10.86 9.92
N PHE A 174 7.90 -11.77 10.68
CA PHE A 174 8.90 -11.43 11.70
C PHE A 174 10.16 -10.79 11.10
N GLY A 175 10.02 -9.50 10.80
CA GLY A 175 10.94 -8.73 9.99
C GLY A 175 12.28 -8.56 10.68
N ILE A 176 13.34 -9.10 10.07
CA ILE A 176 14.73 -8.78 10.44
C ILE A 176 15.06 -7.42 9.83
N ALA A 177 14.32 -6.40 10.29
CA ALA A 177 14.30 -5.06 9.75
C ALA A 177 15.53 -4.28 10.24
N LYS A 178 16.68 -4.62 9.66
CA LYS A 178 17.81 -3.72 9.50
C LYS A 178 17.62 -2.85 8.22
N PHE A 179 16.35 -2.54 7.89
CA PHE A 179 15.94 -1.66 6.80
C PHE A 179 16.12 -0.19 7.17
N LEU A 180 15.77 0.17 8.40
CA LEU A 180 15.72 1.55 8.91
C LEU A 180 17.09 2.16 9.24
N THR A 181 18.19 1.46 8.96
CA THR A 181 19.56 2.02 8.95
C THR A 181 20.23 2.01 7.58
N ASP A 182 19.75 1.19 6.63
CA ASP A 182 20.31 1.12 5.27
C ASP A 182 19.57 2.00 4.23
N GLN A 183 18.32 2.41 4.50
CA GLN A 183 17.48 3.17 3.54
C GLN A 183 17.03 4.56 4.01
N VAL A 184 17.63 5.08 5.09
CA VAL A 184 17.31 6.40 5.67
C VAL A 184 17.45 7.53 4.64
N GLU A 185 18.39 7.42 3.70
CA GLU A 185 18.72 8.48 2.75
C GLU A 185 17.89 8.49 1.45
N SER A 186 17.06 7.47 1.18
CA SER A 186 16.56 7.24 -0.20
C SER A 186 15.07 6.90 -0.36
N SER A 187 14.31 6.68 0.71
CA SER A 187 12.95 6.09 0.64
C SER A 187 11.81 7.10 0.93
N GLN A 188 11.02 7.43 -0.12
CA GLN A 188 9.80 8.26 -0.04
C GLN A 188 8.59 7.58 -0.72
N SER A 189 8.33 6.30 -0.40
CA SER A 189 7.11 5.61 -0.87
C SER A 189 5.99 5.72 0.18
N ARG A 190 4.72 5.77 -0.26
CA ARG A 190 3.57 5.80 0.68
C ARG A 190 3.52 4.58 1.62
N SER A 191 3.95 3.40 1.15
CA SER A 191 4.05 2.18 1.98
C SER A 191 5.17 2.26 3.03
N PHE A 192 6.29 2.91 2.70
CA PHE A 192 7.34 3.19 3.68
C PHE A 192 6.90 4.26 4.69
N MET A 193 6.27 5.35 4.23
CA MET A 193 5.70 6.39 5.08
C MET A 193 4.64 5.84 6.06
N GLY A 194 3.79 4.91 5.61
CA GLY A 194 2.86 4.20 6.49
C GLY A 194 3.55 3.29 7.51
N THR A 195 4.75 2.79 7.23
CA THR A 195 5.53 1.99 8.19
C THR A 195 6.26 2.88 9.22
N LEU A 196 6.71 4.07 8.82
CA LEU A 196 7.29 5.07 9.75
C LEU A 196 6.32 5.45 10.87
N ALA A 197 5.01 5.46 10.57
CA ALA A 197 3.95 5.84 11.50
C ALA A 197 3.81 4.95 12.75
N TYR A 198 4.41 3.74 12.73
CA TYR A 198 4.45 2.81 13.86
C TYR A 198 5.85 2.70 14.49
N CYS A 199 6.87 3.32 13.88
CA CYS A 199 8.26 3.16 14.33
C CYS A 199 8.50 3.86 15.68
N SER A 200 9.22 3.19 16.58
CA SER A 200 9.61 3.82 17.84
C SER A 200 10.66 4.92 17.63
N PRO A 201 10.77 5.91 18.55
CA PRO A 201 11.74 6.99 18.43
C PRO A 201 13.17 6.48 18.25
N GLU A 202 13.59 5.48 19.04
CA GLU A 202 14.92 4.89 18.95
C GLU A 202 15.14 4.06 17.65
N GLN A 203 14.08 3.53 17.07
CA GLN A 203 14.09 2.83 15.78
C GLN A 203 14.26 3.79 14.59
N ILE A 204 13.68 5.00 14.64
CA ILE A 204 13.92 6.05 13.64
C ILE A 204 15.32 6.67 13.80
N GLU A 205 15.86 6.70 15.03
CA GLU A 205 17.25 7.12 15.32
C GLU A 205 18.32 6.07 14.96
N GLY A 206 17.94 4.88 14.52
CA GLY A 206 18.88 3.81 14.15
C GLY A 206 19.68 3.22 15.33
N LYS A 207 19.17 3.37 16.56
CA LYS A 207 19.80 2.85 17.79
C LYS A 207 19.58 1.33 17.93
N ASP A 208 20.27 0.73 18.91
CA ASP A 208 20.04 -0.66 19.30
C ASP A 208 18.63 -0.86 19.88
N LEU A 209 17.92 -1.82 19.31
CA LEU A 209 16.51 -2.11 19.58
C LEU A 209 16.36 -3.34 20.46
N ASP A 210 15.45 -3.25 21.42
CA ASP A 210 15.03 -4.34 22.29
C ASP A 210 13.49 -4.49 22.22
N GLY A 211 12.92 -5.44 22.96
CA GLY A 211 11.46 -5.71 22.89
C GLY A 211 10.57 -4.49 23.20
N ARG A 212 11.10 -3.46 23.88
CA ARG A 212 10.37 -2.23 24.21
C ARG A 212 10.18 -1.32 23.00
N SER A 213 10.88 -1.56 21.89
CA SER A 213 10.59 -0.95 20.59
C SER A 213 9.30 -1.52 19.97
N ASP A 214 9.11 -2.84 20.03
CA ASP A 214 7.85 -3.49 19.61
C ASP A 214 6.67 -3.05 20.50
N ILE A 215 6.90 -2.82 21.80
CA ILE A 215 5.88 -2.29 22.73
C ILE A 215 5.37 -0.91 22.29
N TYR A 216 6.24 -0.06 21.74
CA TYR A 216 5.80 1.24 21.21
C TYR A 216 4.95 1.09 19.94
N SER A 217 5.39 0.26 18.99
CA SER A 217 4.63 -0.03 17.77
C SER A 217 3.29 -0.72 18.07
N LEU A 218 3.24 -1.57 19.10
CA LEU A 218 2.02 -2.13 19.65
C LEU A 218 1.14 -1.04 20.29
N GLY A 219 1.68 -0.07 21.02
CA GLY A 219 0.93 1.08 21.54
C GLY A 219 0.28 1.92 20.44
N VAL A 220 0.98 2.13 19.31
CA VAL A 220 0.41 2.77 18.12
C VAL A 220 -0.71 1.93 17.52
N THR A 221 -0.48 0.62 17.35
CA THR A 221 -1.47 -0.34 16.84
C THR A 221 -2.72 -0.38 17.73
N MET A 222 -2.56 -0.39 19.04
CA MET A 222 -3.67 -0.38 20.01
C MET A 222 -4.53 0.88 19.87
N PHE A 223 -3.90 2.05 19.74
CA PHE A 223 -4.60 3.32 19.57
C PHE A 223 -5.41 3.32 18.26
N GLU A 224 -4.80 2.89 17.15
CA GLU A 224 -5.46 2.83 15.84
C GLU A 224 -6.66 1.87 15.86
N VAL A 225 -6.50 0.67 16.43
CA VAL A 225 -7.56 -0.36 16.49
C VAL A 225 -8.77 0.08 17.32
N LEU A 226 -8.58 0.97 18.30
CA LEU A 226 -9.65 1.58 19.13
C LEU A 226 -10.30 2.84 18.54
N THR A 227 -9.67 3.48 17.55
CA THR A 227 -10.07 4.84 17.09
C THR A 227 -10.18 5.03 15.59
N ASN A 228 -9.64 4.10 14.79
CA ASN A 228 -9.41 4.22 13.34
C ASN A 228 -8.62 5.51 12.97
N GLN A 229 -7.73 5.97 13.87
CA GLN A 229 -6.87 7.14 13.71
C GLN A 229 -5.45 6.89 14.26
N MET A 230 -4.47 7.66 13.81
CA MET A 230 -3.13 7.61 14.39
C MET A 230 -3.06 8.41 15.71
N PRO A 231 -2.33 7.93 16.74
CA PRO A 231 -2.10 8.70 17.96
C PRO A 231 -1.27 9.96 17.72
N ILE A 232 -0.43 9.97 16.69
CA ILE A 232 0.49 11.05 16.36
C ILE A 232 0.49 11.26 14.84
N GLU A 233 0.30 12.51 14.40
CA GLU A 233 0.36 12.92 13.00
C GLU A 233 1.42 14.01 12.81
N PRO A 234 2.33 13.88 11.82
CA PRO A 234 3.34 14.89 11.51
C PRO A 234 2.79 15.95 10.54
N GLU A 235 3.37 17.15 10.57
CA GLU A 235 3.06 18.25 9.63
C GLU A 235 3.29 17.87 8.15
N THR A 236 4.23 16.95 7.89
CA THR A 236 4.44 16.34 6.57
C THR A 236 4.85 14.87 6.73
N HIS A 237 4.63 14.02 5.74
CA HIS A 237 5.05 12.61 5.80
C HIS A 237 6.55 12.37 5.52
N SER A 238 7.43 13.36 5.75
CA SER A 238 8.88 13.20 5.63
C SER A 238 9.46 12.37 6.79
N ILE A 239 10.61 11.71 6.59
CA ILE A 239 11.31 10.96 7.65
C ILE A 239 11.64 11.87 8.84
N GLY A 240 12.12 13.10 8.59
CA GLY A 240 12.44 14.06 9.64
C GLY A 240 11.21 14.56 10.41
N SER A 241 10.07 14.70 9.73
CA SER A 241 8.81 15.09 10.35
C SER A 241 8.20 13.96 11.17
N TRP A 242 8.21 12.71 10.68
CA TRP A 242 7.85 11.53 11.47
C TRP A 242 8.75 11.36 12.70
N TYR A 243 10.06 11.55 12.54
CA TYR A 243 11.01 11.54 13.65
C TYR A 243 10.67 12.59 14.72
N GLN A 244 10.47 13.85 14.31
CA GLN A 244 10.06 14.93 15.20
C GLN A 244 8.74 14.61 15.91
N ALA A 245 7.76 14.07 15.19
CA ALA A 245 6.46 13.69 15.71
C ALA A 245 6.57 12.60 16.78
N HIS A 246 7.15 11.44 16.46
CA HIS A 246 7.31 10.35 17.43
C HIS A 246 8.13 10.77 18.65
N ARG A 247 9.20 11.56 18.47
CA ARG A 247 10.10 12.01 19.54
C ARG A 247 9.50 13.13 20.43
N ARG A 248 8.67 14.04 19.92
CA ARG A 248 8.28 15.27 20.63
C ARG A 248 6.77 15.50 20.80
N LEU A 249 5.93 15.07 19.87
CA LEU A 249 4.49 15.33 19.99
C LEU A 249 3.87 14.38 21.03
N PRO A 250 3.04 14.87 21.97
CA PRO A 250 2.23 13.98 22.80
C PRO A 250 1.22 13.23 21.90
N PRO A 251 0.85 11.99 22.24
CA PRO A 251 -0.25 11.33 21.56
C PRO A 251 -1.58 12.07 21.80
N LYS A 252 -2.50 12.01 20.83
CA LYS A 252 -3.92 12.34 21.01
C LYS A 252 -4.48 11.51 22.18
N ARG A 253 -5.48 12.02 22.90
CA ARG A 253 -6.27 11.19 23.84
C ARG A 253 -7.23 10.29 23.06
N LEU A 254 -7.51 9.09 23.59
CA LEU A 254 -8.42 8.13 22.95
C LEU A 254 -9.83 8.73 22.84
N ALA A 255 -10.36 9.32 23.92
CA ALA A 255 -11.66 9.99 23.93
C ALA A 255 -11.75 11.24 23.03
N ALA A 256 -10.61 11.80 22.59
CA ALA A 256 -10.57 12.92 21.65
C ALA A 256 -10.50 12.46 20.18
N ALA A 257 -9.97 11.25 19.93
CA ALA A 257 -9.97 10.64 18.60
C ALA A 257 -11.29 9.89 18.32
N ASN A 258 -11.83 9.17 19.30
CA ASN A 258 -13.10 8.45 19.20
C ASN A 258 -14.03 8.81 20.37
N PRO A 259 -14.79 9.92 20.28
CA PRO A 259 -15.72 10.36 21.32
C PRO A 259 -17.02 9.52 21.39
N HIS A 260 -17.18 8.51 20.53
CA HIS A 260 -18.37 7.67 20.45
C HIS A 260 -18.23 6.33 21.18
N VAL A 261 -17.06 6.01 21.72
CA VAL A 261 -16.80 4.80 22.50
C VAL A 261 -16.30 5.19 23.89
N GLU A 262 -17.00 4.76 24.94
CA GLU A 262 -16.54 4.92 26.31
C GLU A 262 -15.40 3.93 26.58
N ILE A 263 -14.16 4.39 26.44
CA ILE A 263 -12.96 3.57 26.66
C ILE A 263 -12.57 3.67 28.14
N PRO A 264 -12.54 2.56 28.90
CA PRO A 264 -12.18 2.57 30.32
C PRO A 264 -10.80 3.17 30.56
N ARG A 265 -10.70 4.00 31.61
CA ARG A 265 -9.47 4.76 31.89
C ARG A 265 -8.23 3.88 32.06
N ALA A 266 -8.36 2.71 32.66
CA ALA A 266 -7.25 1.76 32.81
C ALA A 266 -6.68 1.29 31.46
N LEU A 267 -7.51 1.23 30.42
CA LEU A 267 -7.11 0.93 29.04
C LEU A 267 -6.46 2.15 28.36
N GLU A 268 -6.98 3.37 28.53
CA GLU A 268 -6.27 4.57 28.04
C GLU A 268 -4.89 4.70 28.70
N ASP A 269 -4.80 4.57 30.03
CA ASP A 269 -3.54 4.64 30.78
C ASP A 269 -2.55 3.54 30.32
N LEU A 270 -3.02 2.33 29.96
CA LEU A 270 -2.19 1.27 29.37
C LEU A 270 -1.65 1.66 27.97
N VAL A 271 -2.51 2.08 27.04
CA VAL A 271 -2.10 2.46 25.68
C VAL A 271 -1.13 3.64 25.71
N MET A 272 -1.36 4.64 26.57
CA MET A 272 -0.46 5.78 26.73
C MET A 272 0.90 5.34 27.31
N SER A 273 0.94 4.38 28.24
CA SER A 273 2.21 3.85 28.77
C SER A 273 3.07 3.16 27.70
N CYS A 274 2.46 2.50 26.71
CA CYS A 274 3.18 1.93 25.57
C CYS A 274 3.76 3.01 24.65
N LEU A 275 3.07 4.15 24.50
CA LEU A 275 3.45 5.30 23.67
C LEU A 275 4.47 6.25 24.31
N GLU A 276 5.00 5.89 25.49
CA GLU A 276 6.02 6.66 26.20
C GLU A 276 7.29 6.88 25.37
N LYS A 277 7.87 8.07 25.49
CA LYS A 277 8.97 8.51 24.62
C LYS A 277 10.26 7.81 25.00
N SER A 278 10.54 7.72 26.30
CA SER A 278 11.63 6.90 26.84
C SER A 278 11.21 5.43 26.86
N ARG A 279 12.02 4.53 26.29
CA ARG A 279 11.81 3.08 26.40
C ARG A 279 11.84 2.57 27.84
N ASP A 280 12.50 3.30 28.73
CA ASP A 280 12.62 2.95 30.15
C ASP A 280 11.38 3.37 30.97
N ASN A 281 10.48 4.19 30.39
CA ASN A 281 9.17 4.53 30.95
C ASN A 281 8.04 3.60 30.48
N ARG A 282 8.24 2.85 29.39
CA ARG A 282 7.25 1.91 28.82
C ARG A 282 7.08 0.68 29.73
N PRO A 283 6.04 -0.15 29.55
CA PRO A 283 6.05 -1.52 30.06
C PRO A 283 7.33 -2.24 29.66
N GLN A 284 8.00 -2.92 30.60
CA GLN A 284 9.34 -3.48 30.36
C GLN A 284 9.32 -4.88 29.71
N SER A 285 8.15 -5.51 29.56
CA SER A 285 7.97 -6.73 28.76
C SER A 285 6.52 -6.89 28.29
N MET A 286 6.30 -7.75 27.30
CA MET A 286 4.96 -8.12 26.83
C MET A 286 4.10 -8.80 27.91
N GLN A 287 4.70 -9.46 28.91
CA GLN A 287 3.93 -10.08 30.00
C GLN A 287 3.18 -9.03 30.82
N VAL A 288 3.85 -7.90 31.16
CA VAL A 288 3.22 -6.78 31.88
C VAL A 288 1.99 -6.25 31.13
N ILE A 289 2.02 -6.26 29.79
CA ILE A 289 0.88 -5.82 28.96
C ILE A 289 -0.24 -6.87 29.00
N ILE A 290 0.08 -8.16 28.92
CA ILE A 290 -0.88 -9.27 29.01
C ILE A 290 -1.60 -9.25 30.37
N ASP A 291 -0.85 -9.08 31.46
CA ASP A 291 -1.40 -9.03 32.82
C ASP A 291 -2.40 -7.87 32.95
N ARG A 292 -2.02 -6.67 32.45
CA ARG A 292 -2.87 -5.47 32.46
C ARG A 292 -4.12 -5.60 31.56
N LEU A 293 -4.01 -6.25 30.41
CA LEU A 293 -5.17 -6.52 29.54
C LEU A 293 -6.18 -7.46 30.22
N GLU A 294 -5.71 -8.46 30.97
CA GLU A 294 -6.59 -9.38 31.71
C GLU A 294 -7.15 -8.74 33.00
N GLU A 295 -6.40 -7.88 33.71
CA GLU A 295 -6.94 -7.02 34.78
C GLU A 295 -8.13 -6.18 34.30
N ILE A 296 -7.96 -5.48 33.18
CA ILE A 296 -9.01 -4.65 32.55
C ILE A 296 -10.24 -5.51 32.21
N ARG A 297 -10.03 -6.63 31.52
CA ARG A 297 -11.07 -7.59 31.13
C ARG A 297 -11.84 -8.19 32.32
N GLN A 298 -11.19 -8.34 33.47
CA GLN A 298 -11.84 -8.82 34.69
C GLN A 298 -12.63 -7.73 35.41
N ALA A 299 -12.22 -6.46 35.29
CA ALA A 299 -12.97 -5.31 35.81
C ALA A 299 -14.17 -4.91 34.94
N GLU A 300 -14.10 -5.13 33.62
CA GLU A 300 -15.21 -4.88 32.69
C GLU A 300 -16.32 -5.95 32.75
N ARG A 301 -15.99 -7.17 33.21
CA ARG A 301 -17.00 -8.19 33.49
C ARG A 301 -17.87 -7.74 34.66
N PRO A 302 -19.21 -7.77 34.54
CA PRO A 302 -20.07 -7.52 35.68
C PRO A 302 -19.75 -8.53 36.77
N SER A 303 -19.40 -8.05 37.97
CA SER A 303 -19.21 -8.92 39.11
C SER A 303 -20.49 -9.76 39.30
N PRO A 304 -20.37 -11.08 39.55
CA PRO A 304 -21.54 -11.86 39.91
C PRO A 304 -22.20 -11.20 41.12
N LEU A 305 -23.49 -10.87 40.99
CA LEU A 305 -24.27 -10.31 42.09
C LEU A 305 -24.02 -11.17 43.34
N PRO A 306 -23.73 -10.57 44.51
CA PRO A 306 -23.53 -11.34 45.72
C PRO A 306 -24.76 -12.23 45.92
N SER A 307 -24.55 -13.54 45.91
CA SER A 307 -25.63 -14.52 45.95
C SER A 307 -26.45 -14.27 47.20
N ALA A 308 -27.71 -13.85 47.01
CA ALA A 308 -28.59 -13.54 48.13
C ALA A 308 -28.73 -14.79 49.01
N ASP A 309 -28.24 -14.72 50.25
CA ASP A 309 -28.34 -15.82 51.20
C ASP A 309 -29.80 -16.25 51.34
N PRO A 310 -30.14 -17.53 51.12
CA PRO A 310 -31.52 -18.03 51.21
C PRO A 310 -31.95 -18.20 52.68
N ALA A 311 -31.78 -17.15 53.49
CA ALA A 311 -31.76 -17.23 54.95
C ALA A 311 -32.44 -16.04 55.70
N SER A 312 -33.23 -15.17 55.05
CA SER A 312 -34.12 -14.23 55.78
C SER A 312 -35.27 -13.62 54.95
N ALA A 313 -36.24 -14.43 54.52
CA ALA A 313 -37.53 -13.92 54.03
C ALA A 313 -38.66 -14.98 54.17
N ALA A 314 -39.24 -15.13 55.36
CA ALA A 314 -40.37 -16.03 55.58
C ALA A 314 -41.71 -15.35 55.19
N PRO A 315 -42.47 -15.86 54.20
CA PRO A 315 -43.81 -15.37 53.92
C PRO A 315 -44.81 -15.87 54.97
N LYS A 316 -45.74 -15.01 55.41
CA LYS A 316 -46.89 -15.47 56.22
C LYS A 316 -47.91 -16.17 55.31
N ALA A 317 -48.37 -17.34 55.72
CA ALA A 317 -49.38 -18.11 54.98
C ALA A 317 -50.80 -17.54 55.16
N PRO A 318 -51.66 -17.60 54.11
CA PRO A 318 -53.12 -17.52 54.24
C PRO A 318 -53.74 -18.90 54.56
N PRO A 319 -54.99 -18.95 55.07
CA PRO A 319 -55.64 -20.20 55.46
C PRO A 319 -56.47 -20.89 54.34
N SER A 320 -56.41 -22.23 54.34
CA SER A 320 -57.37 -23.25 53.90
C SER A 320 -58.69 -22.87 53.17
N SER A 321 -58.94 -23.52 52.02
CA SER A 321 -60.00 -24.56 51.86
C SER A 321 -59.97 -25.26 50.48
N GLU A 322 -60.24 -26.58 50.47
CA GLU A 322 -61.14 -27.40 49.61
C GLU A 322 -61.67 -26.83 48.27
N ALA A 323 -61.90 -27.61 47.18
CA ALA A 323 -61.61 -29.02 46.83
C ALA A 323 -61.85 -29.27 45.30
N ASP A 324 -61.50 -30.47 44.79
CA ASP A 324 -61.95 -31.12 43.52
C ASP A 324 -61.61 -30.42 42.16
N GLU A 325 -61.54 -31.05 40.97
CA GLU A 325 -61.63 -32.47 40.53
C GLU A 325 -60.82 -32.74 39.22
N VAL A 326 -60.45 -34.01 38.97
CA VAL A 326 -60.37 -34.82 37.69
C VAL A 326 -60.50 -34.09 36.31
N ALA A 327 -59.76 -34.36 35.20
CA ALA A 327 -59.21 -35.62 34.64
C ALA A 327 -58.06 -35.50 33.58
N GLN A 328 -57.38 -36.63 33.30
CA GLN A 328 -56.95 -37.26 32.00
C GLN A 328 -56.68 -36.38 30.74
N ALA A 329 -55.50 -36.47 30.09
CA ALA A 329 -55.06 -37.44 29.03
C ALA A 329 -55.68 -37.18 27.61
N SER A 330 -55.07 -37.49 26.45
CA SER A 330 -54.06 -38.50 26.07
C SER A 330 -53.15 -38.07 24.88
N HIS A 331 -52.32 -38.99 24.38
CA HIS A 331 -51.39 -38.86 23.23
C HIS A 331 -52.03 -39.13 21.84
N GLU A 332 -51.21 -39.04 20.77
CA GLU A 332 -51.28 -39.73 19.45
C GLU A 332 -51.81 -38.99 18.19
N THR A 333 -51.47 -39.30 16.92
CA THR A 333 -50.26 -39.91 16.25
C THR A 333 -50.46 -39.88 14.70
N LEU A 334 -49.58 -39.23 13.91
CA LEU A 334 -49.34 -39.39 12.42
C LEU A 334 -50.58 -39.17 11.47
N GLN A 335 -50.57 -39.17 10.12
CA GLN A 335 -49.60 -38.93 9.01
C GLN A 335 -50.40 -38.55 7.72
N GLU A 336 -49.80 -37.79 6.78
CA GLU A 336 -50.04 -37.81 5.29
C GLU A 336 -51.50 -37.61 4.73
N SER A 337 -51.79 -37.29 3.45
CA SER A 337 -51.01 -36.85 2.26
C SER A 337 -51.96 -36.26 1.18
N GLU A 338 -51.46 -35.32 0.36
CA GLU A 338 -51.87 -35.07 -1.06
C GLU A 338 -53.34 -34.62 -1.35
N GLU A 339 -53.75 -34.11 -2.53
CA GLU A 339 -53.10 -33.94 -3.85
C GLU A 339 -53.61 -32.68 -4.64
N SER A 340 -52.88 -32.32 -5.71
CA SER A 340 -53.16 -31.59 -6.99
C SER A 340 -54.50 -30.82 -7.25
N LEU A 341 -54.63 -29.85 -8.19
CA LEU A 341 -54.05 -29.64 -9.54
C LEU A 341 -53.82 -28.16 -9.93
N SER A 342 -53.07 -27.96 -11.02
CA SER A 342 -52.68 -26.68 -11.70
C SER A 342 -53.37 -26.54 -13.09
N PRO A 343 -52.97 -25.70 -14.09
CA PRO A 343 -51.91 -24.66 -14.17
C PRO A 343 -52.29 -23.35 -14.91
N ILE A 344 -51.32 -22.43 -15.08
CA ILE A 344 -51.01 -21.73 -16.36
C ILE A 344 -49.60 -21.06 -16.29
N ARG A 345 -48.97 -20.92 -17.46
CA ARG A 345 -47.60 -20.40 -17.75
C ARG A 345 -47.62 -18.88 -18.05
N GLU A 346 -46.53 -18.13 -18.25
CA GLU A 346 -45.06 -18.16 -17.99
C GLU A 346 -44.60 -16.71 -18.32
N ASP A 347 -43.62 -16.12 -17.62
CA ASP A 347 -42.41 -15.53 -18.25
C ASP A 347 -41.37 -15.08 -17.20
N SER A 348 -40.16 -14.75 -17.64
CA SER A 348 -38.98 -14.54 -16.80
C SER A 348 -38.33 -13.15 -16.93
N LYS A 349 -37.76 -12.65 -15.82
CA LYS A 349 -36.59 -11.73 -15.81
C LYS A 349 -35.99 -11.55 -14.42
N ALA A 350 -34.66 -11.63 -14.35
CA ALA A 350 -33.85 -11.22 -13.20
C ALA A 350 -33.37 -9.77 -13.37
N SER A 351 -32.84 -9.16 -12.30
CA SER A 351 -32.34 -7.78 -12.31
C SER A 351 -30.94 -7.68 -11.69
N THR A 352 -30.05 -6.92 -12.34
CA THR A 352 -28.64 -6.70 -11.99
C THR A 352 -28.25 -5.24 -12.29
N PRO A 353 -27.08 -4.74 -11.81
CA PRO A 353 -26.85 -3.29 -11.63
C PRO A 353 -26.60 -2.49 -12.94
N PRO A 354 -26.71 -1.14 -12.90
CA PRO A 354 -26.43 -0.28 -14.04
C PRO A 354 -24.93 -0.07 -14.27
N ASP A 355 -24.51 -0.01 -15.54
CA ASP A 355 -23.13 0.23 -15.96
C ASP A 355 -23.05 1.10 -17.24
N GLN A 356 -21.90 1.77 -17.42
CA GLN A 356 -21.35 2.42 -18.62
C GLN A 356 -22.30 2.89 -19.75
N PHE A 357 -22.41 4.23 -19.90
CA PHE A 357 -22.80 4.83 -21.18
C PHE A 357 -21.64 4.82 -22.19
N LYS A 358 -21.81 4.06 -23.29
CA LYS A 358 -21.14 4.29 -24.58
C LYS A 358 -22.20 4.66 -25.61
N LEU A 359 -21.97 5.71 -26.39
CA LEU A 359 -22.79 6.05 -27.56
C LEU A 359 -22.06 5.68 -28.85
N ASN A 360 -22.81 5.21 -29.86
CA ASN A 360 -22.37 5.17 -31.25
C ASN A 360 -23.56 5.38 -32.21
N LEU A 361 -23.24 5.74 -33.46
CA LEU A 361 -24.19 6.16 -34.50
C LEU A 361 -24.84 4.93 -35.19
N SER A 362 -25.82 4.99 -36.12
CA SER A 362 -26.57 6.07 -36.82
C SER A 362 -27.98 5.50 -37.19
N THR A 363 -28.99 6.18 -37.76
CA THR A 363 -29.23 7.52 -38.36
C THR A 363 -30.55 8.10 -37.74
N SER A 364 -31.33 9.10 -38.21
CA SER A 364 -31.32 10.03 -39.36
C SER A 364 -32.19 11.28 -39.03
N GLY A 365 -32.37 12.22 -39.99
CA GLY A 365 -33.43 13.24 -39.98
C GLY A 365 -32.93 14.69 -40.02
N ASP A 366 -33.22 15.42 -41.10
CA ASP A 366 -32.67 16.75 -41.35
C ASP A 366 -33.23 17.88 -40.47
N LYS A 367 -32.31 18.67 -39.86
CA LYS A 367 -32.15 20.12 -40.17
C LYS A 367 -30.94 20.78 -39.50
N LYS A 368 -30.18 21.52 -40.32
CA LYS A 368 -29.23 22.62 -39.98
C LYS A 368 -28.12 22.33 -38.95
N ASN A 369 -27.01 21.88 -39.51
CA ASN A 369 -25.65 21.81 -38.94
C ASN A 369 -25.32 22.85 -37.84
N THR A 370 -25.15 22.39 -36.61
CA THR A 370 -24.19 22.98 -35.65
C THR A 370 -23.35 21.85 -35.05
N ARG A 371 -22.07 21.77 -35.42
CA ARG A 371 -21.15 20.77 -34.84
C ARG A 371 -21.05 21.02 -33.33
N PRO A 372 -21.11 19.98 -32.47
CA PRO A 372 -20.82 20.15 -31.05
C PRO A 372 -19.40 20.69 -30.90
N ARG A 373 -19.25 21.83 -30.21
CA ARG A 373 -17.94 22.43 -29.99
C ARG A 373 -17.14 21.54 -29.02
N LEU A 374 -16.10 20.89 -29.53
CA LEU A 374 -15.05 20.27 -28.71
C LEU A 374 -14.65 21.22 -27.57
N PRO A 375 -14.44 20.75 -26.32
CA PRO A 375 -14.04 21.62 -25.21
C PRO A 375 -12.81 22.46 -25.55
N ASP A 376 -12.72 23.70 -25.06
CA ASP A 376 -11.63 24.61 -25.42
C ASP A 376 -10.24 24.05 -25.06
N VAL A 377 -10.15 23.25 -23.99
CA VAL A 377 -8.93 22.50 -23.61
C VAL A 377 -8.52 21.52 -24.71
N GLN A 378 -9.46 20.81 -25.31
CA GLN A 378 -9.21 19.79 -26.33
C GLN A 378 -8.95 20.40 -27.72
N ARG A 379 -9.56 21.56 -28.04
CA ARG A 379 -9.15 22.37 -29.21
C ARG A 379 -7.75 22.96 -29.05
N ARG A 380 -7.37 23.38 -27.82
CA ARG A 380 -6.01 23.85 -27.53
C ARG A 380 -4.97 22.72 -27.60
N PHE A 381 -5.32 21.53 -27.13
CA PHE A 381 -4.51 20.32 -27.23
C PHE A 381 -4.16 20.02 -28.70
N LEU A 382 -5.17 19.85 -29.55
CA LEU A 382 -4.99 19.51 -30.97
C LEU A 382 -4.11 20.55 -31.68
N ALA A 383 -4.42 21.84 -31.55
CA ALA A 383 -3.66 22.90 -32.21
C ALA A 383 -2.18 22.99 -31.80
N ILE A 384 -1.77 22.47 -30.63
CA ILE A 384 -0.35 22.36 -30.24
C ILE A 384 0.30 21.09 -30.78
N GLU A 385 -0.45 19.99 -30.88
CA GLU A 385 0.01 18.73 -31.45
C GLU A 385 0.18 18.85 -32.97
N ASP A 386 -0.79 19.47 -33.67
CA ASP A 386 -0.75 19.81 -35.10
C ASP A 386 0.48 20.68 -35.43
N ALA A 387 0.71 21.76 -34.66
CA ALA A 387 1.88 22.63 -34.82
C ALA A 387 3.22 21.99 -34.38
N GLY A 388 3.17 20.80 -33.75
CA GLY A 388 4.33 19.96 -33.50
C GLY A 388 4.79 19.18 -34.72
N TRP A 389 3.95 19.01 -35.75
CA TRP A 389 4.31 18.37 -37.02
C TRP A 389 4.93 19.36 -38.03
N THR A 390 4.74 20.67 -37.82
CA THR A 390 5.20 21.73 -38.74
C THR A 390 6.53 22.38 -38.31
N VAL A 391 7.34 21.70 -37.50
CA VAL A 391 8.65 22.21 -37.02
C VAL A 391 9.80 21.31 -37.49
N SER A 392 10.88 21.92 -37.96
CA SER A 392 12.12 21.22 -38.33
C SER A 392 13.14 21.21 -37.20
N TRP A 393 14.10 20.28 -37.24
CA TRP A 393 15.16 20.20 -36.24
C TRP A 393 16.03 21.47 -36.21
N PRO A 394 16.37 22.04 -35.03
CA PRO A 394 17.08 23.32 -35.00
C PRO A 394 18.54 23.16 -35.45
N ALA A 395 18.98 24.03 -36.38
CA ALA A 395 20.35 24.01 -36.91
C ALA A 395 21.46 24.26 -35.85
N ASP A 396 21.10 24.72 -34.64
CA ASP A 396 22.01 24.86 -33.50
C ASP A 396 22.02 23.61 -32.57
N LYS A 397 21.48 22.47 -33.02
CA LYS A 397 21.46 21.20 -32.30
C LYS A 397 22.15 20.08 -33.10
N PRO A 398 23.07 19.31 -32.52
CA PRO A 398 23.71 18.21 -33.22
C PRO A 398 22.71 17.10 -33.53
N GLN A 399 22.85 16.48 -34.70
CA GLN A 399 22.12 15.28 -35.12
C GLN A 399 22.67 14.08 -34.33
N ALA A 400 22.12 13.86 -33.14
CA ALA A 400 22.56 12.86 -32.17
C ALA A 400 21.39 12.51 -31.22
N GLN A 401 21.47 11.39 -30.50
CA GLN A 401 20.41 10.97 -29.56
C GLN A 401 20.33 11.86 -28.32
N ILE A 402 19.71 13.03 -28.46
CA ILE A 402 19.61 14.06 -27.42
C ILE A 402 18.15 14.38 -27.06
N VAL A 403 17.98 15.07 -25.93
CA VAL A 403 16.72 15.66 -25.51
C VAL A 403 16.93 17.08 -24.99
N PHE A 404 16.07 18.02 -25.39
CA PHE A 404 16.12 19.41 -24.94
C PHE A 404 14.73 20.08 -24.90
N PRO A 405 14.56 21.20 -24.18
CA PRO A 405 13.28 21.90 -24.09
C PRO A 405 13.15 22.95 -25.20
N GLY A 406 12.03 22.95 -25.90
CA GLY A 406 11.66 23.99 -26.87
C GLY A 406 10.34 24.66 -26.52
N VAL A 407 9.90 25.60 -27.38
CA VAL A 407 8.61 26.26 -27.28
C VAL A 407 7.93 26.26 -28.64
N ILE A 408 6.77 25.62 -28.75
CA ILE A 408 5.90 25.74 -29.93
C ILE A 408 5.06 27.02 -29.76
N THR A 409 4.89 27.76 -30.85
CA THR A 409 4.00 28.93 -30.93
C THR A 409 2.97 28.71 -32.03
N THR A 410 1.71 28.99 -31.73
CA THR A 410 0.64 29.13 -32.72
C THR A 410 0.00 30.51 -32.61
N GLU A 411 -0.89 30.85 -33.54
CA GLU A 411 -1.59 32.14 -33.58
C GLU A 411 -2.34 32.51 -32.29
N HIS A 412 -2.61 31.54 -31.41
CA HIS A 412 -3.46 31.73 -30.22
C HIS A 412 -2.78 31.35 -28.89
N GLN A 413 -1.65 30.64 -28.91
CA GLN A 413 -1.03 30.11 -27.70
C GLN A 413 0.44 29.70 -27.89
N GLN A 414 1.13 29.50 -26.77
CA GLN A 414 2.47 28.91 -26.71
C GLN A 414 2.46 27.74 -25.74
N ALA A 415 3.23 26.70 -26.03
CA ALA A 415 3.45 25.55 -25.16
C ALA A 415 4.93 25.23 -25.03
N ALA A 416 5.36 24.84 -23.83
CA ALA A 416 6.65 24.18 -23.65
C ALA A 416 6.57 22.78 -24.27
N ALA A 417 7.59 22.40 -25.04
CA ALA A 417 7.68 21.12 -25.72
C ALA A 417 9.00 20.43 -25.37
N LEU A 418 9.01 19.10 -25.42
CA LEU A 418 10.23 18.31 -25.25
C LEU A 418 10.64 17.72 -26.59
N TRP A 419 11.81 18.11 -27.07
CA TRP A 419 12.35 17.75 -28.37
C TRP A 419 13.33 16.60 -28.18
N VAL A 420 13.18 15.55 -28.98
CA VAL A 420 13.84 14.26 -28.82
C VAL A 420 14.32 13.77 -30.18
N MET A 421 15.55 13.26 -30.26
CA MET A 421 16.05 12.56 -31.44
C MET A 421 16.48 11.15 -31.09
N LEU A 422 16.10 10.18 -31.91
CA LEU A 422 16.32 8.74 -31.75
C LEU A 422 16.49 8.08 -33.13
N GLU A 423 16.90 6.82 -33.16
CA GLU A 423 16.81 5.96 -34.35
C GLU A 423 15.34 5.75 -34.72
N SER A 424 15.00 5.80 -36.01
CA SER A 424 13.61 5.65 -36.50
C SER A 424 12.95 4.38 -35.97
N GLU A 425 13.68 3.27 -35.95
CA GLU A 425 13.18 1.99 -35.43
C GLU A 425 12.87 2.04 -33.92
N GLU A 426 13.63 2.78 -33.10
CA GLU A 426 13.28 2.96 -31.68
C GLU A 426 12.03 3.84 -31.50
N ILE A 427 11.82 4.83 -32.38
CA ILE A 427 10.62 5.68 -32.36
C ILE A 427 9.39 4.80 -32.65
N GLU A 428 9.39 4.07 -33.76
CA GLU A 428 8.29 3.19 -34.18
C GLU A 428 7.94 2.15 -33.12
N ARG A 429 8.94 1.39 -32.66
CA ARG A 429 8.79 0.35 -31.64
C ARG A 429 8.25 0.89 -30.30
N ARG A 430 8.37 2.20 -30.03
CA ARG A 430 7.93 2.84 -28.77
C ARG A 430 6.67 3.73 -28.88
N LEU A 431 6.05 3.88 -30.05
CA LEU A 431 4.85 4.73 -30.22
C LEU A 431 3.71 4.37 -29.27
N LEU A 432 3.56 3.07 -28.97
CA LEU A 432 2.51 2.52 -28.13
C LEU A 432 2.91 2.32 -26.66
N SER A 433 4.17 2.58 -26.30
CA SER A 433 4.70 2.41 -24.95
C SER A 433 4.08 3.38 -23.94
N ALA A 434 4.06 2.99 -22.66
CA ALA A 434 3.55 3.84 -21.57
C ALA A 434 4.45 5.08 -21.39
N ARG A 435 3.85 6.22 -21.06
CA ARG A 435 4.59 7.48 -20.83
C ARG A 435 4.30 8.02 -19.44
N TYR A 436 5.36 8.45 -18.75
CA TYR A 436 5.29 9.02 -17.41
C TYR A 436 6.23 10.23 -17.29
N ASN A 437 5.86 11.19 -16.45
CA ASN A 437 6.57 12.45 -16.26
C ASN A 437 6.75 12.78 -14.78
N HIS A 438 7.94 13.26 -14.42
CA HIS A 438 8.25 13.71 -13.08
C HIS A 438 9.14 14.97 -13.11
N PHE A 439 9.12 15.74 -12.02
CA PHE A 439 9.84 17.01 -11.94
C PHE A 439 10.49 17.12 -10.56
N LEU A 440 11.82 17.19 -10.53
CA LEU A 440 12.60 17.42 -9.32
C LEU A 440 13.11 18.87 -9.31
N PHE A 441 12.96 19.57 -8.19
CA PHE A 441 13.48 20.94 -8.02
C PHE A 441 14.65 20.96 -7.04
N MET A 442 15.72 21.65 -7.43
CA MET A 442 16.89 21.92 -6.62
C MET A 442 17.00 23.43 -6.40
N PRO A 443 16.79 23.95 -5.17
CA PRO A 443 16.84 25.39 -4.90
C PRO A 443 18.28 25.92 -4.80
N GLU A 444 19.19 25.15 -4.22
CA GLU A 444 20.60 25.50 -4.00
C GLU A 444 21.52 24.35 -4.44
N PRO A 445 22.78 24.61 -4.83
CA PRO A 445 23.44 25.92 -4.87
C PRO A 445 23.05 26.78 -6.08
N HIS A 446 22.25 26.27 -7.02
CA HIS A 446 21.74 27.01 -8.18
C HIS A 446 20.31 26.56 -8.55
N PRO A 447 19.30 27.45 -8.53
CA PRO A 447 17.90 27.09 -8.81
C PRO A 447 17.68 26.39 -10.17
N MET A 448 17.29 25.11 -10.12
CA MET A 448 17.16 24.26 -11.31
C MET A 448 16.07 23.21 -11.15
N VAL A 449 15.32 22.94 -12.23
CA VAL A 449 14.35 21.84 -12.31
C VAL A 449 14.88 20.77 -13.27
N LEU A 450 14.88 19.51 -12.83
CA LEU A 450 15.04 18.35 -13.72
C LEU A 450 13.65 17.83 -14.09
N TRP A 451 13.30 18.03 -15.36
CA TRP A 451 12.15 17.47 -16.04
C TRP A 451 12.50 16.07 -16.54
N ILE A 452 11.89 15.05 -15.96
CA ILE A 452 12.07 13.66 -16.33
C ILE A 452 10.86 13.25 -17.18
N THR A 453 11.09 12.88 -18.43
CA THR A 453 10.12 12.08 -19.20
C THR A 453 10.64 10.66 -19.36
N THR A 454 9.76 9.68 -19.25
CA THR A 454 10.09 8.25 -19.41
C THR A 454 9.11 7.62 -20.38
N ILE A 455 9.63 6.94 -21.39
CA ILE A 455 8.88 6.09 -22.32
C ILE A 455 9.21 4.65 -21.95
N TYR A 456 8.23 3.85 -21.58
CA TYR A 456 8.44 2.52 -21.01
C TYR A 456 7.65 1.44 -21.74
N ASP A 457 8.38 0.43 -22.15
CA ASP A 457 7.84 -0.84 -22.62
C ASP A 457 8.27 -1.97 -21.68
N SER A 458 7.43 -2.98 -21.48
CA SER A 458 7.79 -4.18 -20.71
C SER A 458 8.84 -5.05 -21.39
N THR A 459 8.97 -4.95 -22.72
CA THR A 459 9.93 -5.74 -23.53
C THR A 459 11.18 -4.94 -23.88
N LEU A 460 11.01 -3.67 -24.31
CA LEU A 460 12.10 -2.77 -24.72
C LEU A 460 12.69 -1.95 -23.56
N GLY A 461 12.21 -2.15 -22.33
CA GLY A 461 12.61 -1.37 -21.16
C GLY A 461 12.25 0.11 -21.25
N ALA A 462 12.90 0.93 -20.42
CA ALA A 462 12.66 2.37 -20.35
C ALA A 462 13.68 3.19 -21.14
N ARG A 463 13.20 3.96 -22.12
CA ARG A 463 13.93 5.10 -22.68
C ARG A 463 13.69 6.32 -21.78
N TRP A 464 14.76 6.87 -21.23
CA TRP A 464 14.72 8.02 -20.34
C TRP A 464 15.10 9.30 -21.06
N LEU A 465 14.38 10.38 -20.77
CA LEU A 465 14.51 11.68 -21.40
C LEU A 465 14.63 12.78 -20.32
N PRO A 466 15.80 12.91 -19.67
CA PRO A 466 16.06 13.91 -18.63
C PRO A 466 16.43 15.28 -19.23
N CYS A 467 15.72 16.33 -18.83
CA CYS A 467 15.88 17.70 -19.33
C CYS A 467 16.05 18.69 -18.17
N TYR A 468 17.08 19.55 -18.23
CA TYR A 468 17.43 20.47 -17.14
C TYR A 468 17.00 21.91 -17.47
N LEU A 469 16.10 22.47 -16.66
CA LEU A 469 15.65 23.86 -16.75
C LEU A 469 16.36 24.72 -15.69
N ASN A 470 17.27 25.58 -16.13
CA ASN A 470 17.93 26.57 -15.26
C ASN A 470 16.94 27.72 -14.94
N LEU A 471 16.45 27.80 -13.71
CA LEU A 471 15.45 28.82 -13.34
C LEU A 471 16.04 30.21 -13.08
N LYS A 472 17.36 30.42 -13.27
CA LYS A 472 17.98 31.75 -13.31
C LYS A 472 17.95 32.38 -14.71
N THR A 473 17.68 31.61 -15.78
CA THR A 473 17.54 32.18 -17.14
C THR A 473 16.08 32.48 -17.49
N THR A 474 15.87 33.53 -18.28
CA THR A 474 14.55 33.92 -18.79
C THR A 474 13.87 32.78 -19.57
N GLN A 475 14.65 31.98 -20.31
CA GLN A 475 14.15 30.81 -21.03
C GLN A 475 13.66 29.73 -20.05
N GLY A 476 14.43 29.36 -19.03
CA GLY A 476 14.03 28.35 -18.06
C GLY A 476 12.80 28.76 -17.24
N GLN A 477 12.72 30.03 -16.82
CA GLN A 477 11.53 30.57 -16.16
C GLN A 477 10.32 30.55 -17.10
N ARG A 478 10.46 30.99 -18.37
CA ARG A 478 9.39 30.95 -19.38
C ARG A 478 8.91 29.52 -19.64
N THR A 479 9.80 28.55 -19.81
CA THR A 479 9.44 27.14 -20.01
C THR A 479 8.68 26.58 -18.80
N ALA A 480 9.15 26.83 -17.58
CA ALA A 480 8.46 26.40 -16.36
C ALA A 480 7.07 27.03 -16.20
N MET A 481 6.92 28.32 -16.52
CA MET A 481 5.61 29.00 -16.50
C MET A 481 4.68 28.55 -17.63
N LEU A 482 5.21 28.16 -18.80
CA LEU A 482 4.41 27.56 -19.87
C LEU A 482 3.88 26.17 -19.45
N LEU A 483 4.72 25.30 -18.89
CA LEU A 483 4.30 23.98 -18.35
C LEU A 483 3.17 24.13 -17.32
N ALA A 484 3.26 25.13 -16.43
CA ALA A 484 2.22 25.44 -15.45
C ALA A 484 0.91 25.92 -16.10
N LYS A 485 0.98 26.70 -17.18
CA LYS A 485 -0.15 27.33 -17.85
C LYS A 485 -0.90 26.36 -18.77
N THR A 486 -0.19 25.49 -19.47
CA THR A 486 -0.81 24.49 -20.37
C THR A 486 -1.33 23.28 -19.59
N GLY A 487 -0.58 22.81 -18.59
CA GLY A 487 -0.84 21.53 -17.93
C GLY A 487 -0.54 20.30 -18.81
N TYR A 488 0.14 20.50 -19.93
CA TYR A 488 0.59 19.45 -20.85
C TYR A 488 1.77 19.93 -21.69
N TYR A 489 2.48 19.01 -22.33
CA TYR A 489 3.52 19.29 -23.31
C TYR A 489 3.51 18.27 -24.45
N PRO A 490 3.75 18.67 -25.70
CA PRO A 490 4.07 17.73 -26.76
C PRO A 490 5.51 17.23 -26.63
N LEU A 491 5.67 15.95 -26.94
CA LEU A 491 6.92 15.23 -27.10
C LEU A 491 7.14 15.06 -28.60
N ILE A 492 8.07 15.82 -29.17
CA ILE A 492 8.37 15.82 -30.61
C ILE A 492 9.58 14.92 -30.83
N TYR A 493 9.41 13.90 -31.69
CA TYR A 493 10.43 12.95 -32.07
C TYR A 493 10.94 13.25 -33.47
N PHE A 494 12.26 13.30 -33.62
CA PHE A 494 12.96 13.39 -34.91
C PHE A 494 13.79 12.13 -35.12
N ALA A 495 13.79 11.63 -36.36
CA ALA A 495 14.64 10.52 -36.77
C ALA A 495 16.10 10.99 -36.90
N LEU A 496 17.06 10.13 -36.55
CA LEU A 496 18.46 10.34 -36.91
C LEU A 496 18.69 10.25 -38.41
N GLU A 497 17.90 9.43 -39.08
CA GLU A 497 17.97 9.12 -40.51
C GLU A 497 17.33 10.25 -41.36
N HIS A 498 16.27 10.87 -40.82
CA HIS A 498 15.48 11.91 -41.47
C HIS A 498 15.17 13.06 -40.47
N PRO A 499 16.14 13.95 -40.18
CA PRO A 499 16.00 14.98 -39.14
C PRO A 499 15.20 16.22 -39.58
N GLU A 500 14.85 16.36 -40.86
CA GLU A 500 14.22 17.57 -41.39
C GLU A 500 12.75 17.72 -40.98
N GLU A 501 12.04 16.60 -40.76
CA GLU A 501 10.62 16.56 -40.37
C GLU A 501 10.40 15.74 -39.08
N PRO A 502 9.32 16.00 -38.31
CA PRO A 502 8.99 15.20 -37.12
C PRO A 502 8.50 13.79 -37.47
N ALA A 503 9.21 12.77 -37.01
CA ALA A 503 8.81 11.36 -37.12
C ALA A 503 7.61 11.02 -36.21
N ASN A 504 7.42 11.72 -35.09
CA ASN A 504 6.18 11.65 -34.31
C ASN A 504 5.96 12.87 -33.40
N VAL A 505 4.70 13.15 -33.08
CA VAL A 505 4.32 14.06 -32.00
C VAL A 505 3.37 13.34 -31.05
N ARG A 506 3.65 13.41 -29.74
CA ARG A 506 2.78 12.84 -28.69
C ARG A 506 2.65 13.77 -27.50
N THR A 507 1.44 14.18 -27.17
CA THR A 507 1.19 14.99 -25.98
C THR A 507 1.19 14.16 -24.68
N ASN A 508 1.87 14.69 -23.67
CA ASN A 508 1.87 14.20 -22.29
C ASN A 508 1.18 15.23 -21.38
N ALA A 509 0.22 14.78 -20.57
CA ALA A 509 -0.41 15.61 -19.54
C ALA A 509 0.48 15.75 -18.30
N ILE A 510 0.33 16.85 -17.57
CA ILE A 510 0.96 17.10 -16.26
C ILE A 510 -0.15 17.09 -15.21
N SER A 511 0.08 16.46 -14.05
CA SER A 511 -0.93 16.47 -12.98
C SER A 511 -1.15 17.88 -12.41
N PRO A 512 -2.38 18.25 -12.01
CA PRO A 512 -2.66 19.58 -11.46
C PRO A 512 -1.80 19.96 -10.25
N GLU A 513 -1.40 18.97 -9.44
CA GLU A 513 -0.45 19.13 -8.33
C GLU A 513 0.94 19.56 -8.82
N GLN A 514 1.49 18.87 -9.84
CA GLN A 514 2.77 19.25 -10.45
C GLN A 514 2.70 20.64 -11.10
N CYS A 515 1.58 21.00 -11.76
CA CYS A 515 1.39 22.32 -12.37
C CYS A 515 1.49 23.47 -11.36
N GLN A 516 0.97 23.29 -10.14
CA GLN A 516 1.04 24.30 -9.07
C GLN A 516 2.46 24.54 -8.54
N ASN A 517 3.40 23.62 -8.78
CA ASN A 517 4.75 23.72 -8.24
C ASN A 517 5.65 24.66 -9.05
N PHE A 518 5.57 24.72 -10.38
CA PHE A 518 6.45 25.59 -11.16
C PHE A 518 6.34 27.08 -10.80
N PRO A 519 5.15 27.69 -10.58
CA PRO A 519 5.05 29.09 -10.15
C PRO A 519 5.51 29.33 -8.71
N ARG A 520 5.69 28.28 -7.90
CA ARG A 520 6.36 28.35 -6.59
C ARG A 520 7.88 28.32 -6.78
N TRP A 521 8.38 27.37 -7.57
CA TRP A 521 9.81 27.20 -7.88
C TRP A 521 10.42 28.42 -8.61
N VAL A 522 9.70 29.03 -9.56
CA VAL A 522 10.16 30.24 -10.27
C VAL A 522 10.27 31.43 -9.32
N ARG A 523 9.30 31.67 -8.43
CA ARG A 523 9.39 32.73 -7.42
C ARG A 523 10.55 32.50 -6.44
N HIS A 524 10.75 31.26 -6.01
CA HIS A 524 11.87 30.88 -5.15
C HIS A 524 13.23 31.10 -5.85
N ALA A 525 13.33 30.75 -7.14
CA ALA A 525 14.53 30.99 -7.95
C ALA A 525 14.85 32.47 -8.21
N GLN A 526 13.83 33.34 -8.17
CA GLN A 526 13.99 34.79 -8.25
C GLN A 526 14.51 35.38 -6.92
N GLN A 527 14.16 34.79 -5.77
CA GLN A 527 14.59 35.22 -4.44
C GLN A 527 16.03 34.77 -4.08
N ILE A 528 16.47 33.61 -4.58
CA ILE A 528 17.82 33.08 -4.30
C ILE A 528 18.88 33.82 -5.14
N PRO A 529 19.98 34.35 -4.53
CA PRO A 529 21.10 34.94 -5.27
C PRO A 529 21.74 33.93 -6.24
N ASP A 530 22.15 34.38 -7.42
CA ASP A 530 22.89 33.50 -8.34
C ASP A 530 24.31 33.27 -7.81
N ARG A 531 24.69 32.00 -7.61
CA ARG A 531 26.03 31.60 -7.16
C ARG A 531 26.85 30.94 -8.27
N GLY A 532 26.38 30.95 -9.53
CA GLY A 532 27.05 30.34 -10.68
C GLY A 532 27.15 28.81 -10.67
N ALA A 533 26.69 28.15 -9.61
CA ALA A 533 26.89 26.73 -9.31
C ALA A 533 25.94 25.79 -10.09
N ALA A 534 25.61 26.14 -11.33
CA ALA A 534 24.66 25.42 -12.17
C ALA A 534 25.09 23.98 -12.44
N GLN A 535 26.40 23.71 -12.61
CA GLN A 535 26.90 22.35 -12.85
C GLN A 535 26.76 21.46 -11.61
N LEU A 536 27.15 21.94 -10.42
CA LEU A 536 26.95 21.19 -9.17
C LEU A 536 25.48 20.82 -8.95
N SER A 537 24.57 21.73 -9.31
CA SER A 537 23.13 21.50 -9.20
C SER A 537 22.61 20.45 -10.21
N LYS A 538 23.18 20.41 -11.43
CA LYS A 538 22.96 19.27 -12.35
C LYS A 538 23.48 17.96 -11.76
N ASP A 539 24.65 17.96 -11.14
CA ASP A 539 25.27 16.73 -10.61
C ASP A 539 24.49 16.18 -9.39
N TYR A 540 23.98 17.05 -8.51
CA TYR A 540 23.03 16.66 -7.46
C TYR A 540 21.71 16.14 -8.03
N LEU A 541 21.11 16.84 -9.00
CA LEU A 541 19.89 16.39 -9.68
C LEU A 541 20.10 15.07 -10.42
N LYS A 542 21.28 14.82 -11.01
CA LYS A 542 21.64 13.56 -11.66
C LYS A 542 21.70 12.41 -10.65
N ARG A 543 22.29 12.61 -9.47
CA ARG A 543 22.30 11.60 -8.38
C ARG A 543 20.89 11.28 -7.89
N ALA A 544 20.08 12.31 -7.63
CA ALA A 544 18.67 12.14 -7.23
C ALA A 544 17.85 11.42 -8.32
N TYR A 545 18.10 11.73 -9.59
CA TYR A 545 17.45 11.08 -10.74
C TYR A 545 17.76 9.59 -10.85
N GLU A 546 19.03 9.16 -10.68
CA GLU A 546 19.36 7.74 -10.65
C GLU A 546 18.68 7.02 -9.47
N GLN A 547 18.49 7.69 -8.33
CA GLN A 547 17.73 7.17 -7.18
C GLN A 547 16.20 7.14 -7.41
N GLU A 548 15.66 8.00 -8.27
CA GLU A 548 14.23 8.01 -8.64
C GLU A 548 13.88 7.00 -9.74
N LYS A 549 14.82 6.62 -10.62
CA LYS A 549 14.53 5.66 -11.71
C LYS A 549 13.79 4.39 -11.25
N PRO A 550 14.21 3.67 -10.19
CA PRO A 550 13.51 2.46 -9.76
C PRO A 550 12.06 2.72 -9.30
N LYS A 551 11.82 3.86 -8.64
CA LYS A 551 10.49 4.28 -8.16
C LYS A 551 9.57 4.63 -9.33
N ILE A 552 10.12 5.28 -10.35
CA ILE A 552 9.40 5.61 -11.60
C ILE A 552 9.08 4.33 -12.38
N LEU A 553 10.01 3.39 -12.50
CA LEU A 553 9.76 2.07 -13.11
C LEU A 553 8.70 1.28 -12.37
N MET A 554 8.68 1.32 -11.02
CA MET A 554 7.64 0.64 -10.23
C MET A 554 6.25 1.23 -10.51
N LYS A 555 6.12 2.56 -10.59
CA LYS A 555 4.85 3.22 -10.97
C LYS A 555 4.42 2.85 -12.39
N LEU A 556 5.35 2.84 -13.34
CA LEU A 556 5.07 2.48 -14.74
C LEU A 556 4.62 1.02 -14.87
N ASN A 557 5.29 0.06 -14.22
CA ASN A 557 4.87 -1.34 -14.22
C ASN A 557 3.49 -1.55 -13.56
N ALA A 558 3.12 -0.73 -12.57
CA ALA A 558 1.80 -0.77 -11.95
C ALA A 558 0.71 -0.03 -12.77
N ALA A 559 1.09 0.79 -13.76
CA ALA A 559 0.18 1.66 -14.52
C ALA A 559 0.03 1.29 -16.01
N THR A 560 0.89 0.43 -16.56
CA THR A 560 0.74 -0.11 -17.92
C THR A 560 -0.42 -1.11 -17.96
N PRO A 561 -1.52 -0.84 -18.69
CA PRO A 561 -2.57 -1.84 -18.88
C PRO A 561 -2.03 -2.98 -19.75
N LEU A 562 -2.46 -4.21 -19.48
CA LEU A 562 -2.17 -5.38 -20.33
C LEU A 562 -2.78 -5.18 -21.72
N LYS A 563 -2.01 -4.59 -22.65
CA LYS A 563 -2.40 -4.54 -24.05
C LYS A 563 -2.51 -5.97 -24.59
N PHE A 564 -3.71 -6.33 -25.00
CA PHE A 564 -3.93 -7.40 -25.95
C PHE A 564 -3.68 -6.78 -27.34
N PHE A 565 -2.95 -7.51 -28.16
CA PHE A 565 -3.02 -7.45 -29.62
C PHE A 565 -3.24 -8.90 -30.08
N ASP A 566 -3.87 -9.03 -31.24
CA ASP A 566 -4.70 -10.18 -31.61
C ASP A 566 -3.94 -11.48 -31.96
#